data_AF-X1FAG0-F1
#
_entry.id   AF-X1FAG0-F1
#
_cell.length_a   1.000
_cell.length_b   1.000
_cell.length_c   1.000
_cell.angle_alpha   90.00
_cell.angle_beta   90.00
_cell.angle_gamma   90.00
#
_symmetry.space_group_name_H-M   'P 1'
#
loop_
_entity.id
_entity.type
_entity.pdbx_description
1 polymer ?
#
loop_
_entity_poly.entity_id
_entity_poly.type
_entity_poly.pdbx_seq_one_letter_code
_entity_poly.pdbx_strand_id
1 'polypeptide(L)'
;YLSELDRQIKLMKENIISQHSQRDSIPETLENGIIFGVQNEFAFQLLQGHIQDLISHGIDGVKRLNDNFDNLNSKLEYVIKKKEFSKVKKLIEMNSTQIQTFIAETERQIEGIIGKEKIFEDNNLFNLYVRPYLNKWNDSKELLINKLRIFVKKNEDKLYLSQVKYYLEVSNPIKLDLLSSYISIDVDQLKERLVRYIEKNKLNAKIAKDSLISQKIESDISKNDLHFFKDIKTVGNKIYLHFKLNNPTNFNFKDIQMSLKI
;
A
#
# COMPACT_ATOMS: atom_id res chain seq x y z
N TYR A 1 -17.50 42.64 -1.18
CA TYR A 1 -17.47 41.57 -2.20
C TYR A 1 -18.51 40.49 -1.93
N LEU A 2 -18.46 39.76 -0.80
CA LEU A 2 -19.50 38.78 -0.44
C LEU A 2 -20.90 39.40 -0.28
N SER A 3 -20.99 40.60 0.29
CA SER A 3 -22.24 41.36 0.45
C SER A 3 -22.90 41.77 -0.88
N GLU A 4 -22.11 41.96 -1.94
CA GLU A 4 -22.60 42.37 -3.25
C GLU A 4 -23.20 41.16 -3.99
N LEU A 5 -22.56 40.00 -3.86
CA LEU A 5 -23.05 38.72 -4.37
C LEU A 5 -24.34 38.28 -3.67
N ASP A 6 -24.41 38.39 -2.34
CA ASP A 6 -25.64 38.12 -1.59
C ASP A 6 -26.77 39.06 -1.98
N ARG A 7 -26.47 40.34 -2.23
CA ARG A 7 -27.45 41.31 -2.72
C ARG A 7 -27.93 40.98 -4.14
N GLN A 8 -27.04 40.54 -5.02
CA GLN A 8 -27.40 40.11 -6.37
C GLN A 8 -28.26 38.84 -6.36
N ILE A 9 -27.92 37.85 -5.54
CA ILE A 9 -28.71 36.62 -5.36
C ILE A 9 -30.10 36.95 -4.79
N LYS A 10 -30.18 37.86 -3.82
CA LYS A 10 -31.45 38.29 -3.23
C LYS A 10 -32.34 39.02 -4.26
N LEU A 11 -31.78 39.94 -5.05
CA LEU A 11 -32.49 40.64 -6.12
C LEU A 11 -32.97 39.68 -7.22
N MET A 12 -32.16 38.68 -7.56
CA MET A 12 -32.54 37.65 -8.55
C MET A 12 -33.70 36.80 -8.04
N LYS A 13 -33.67 36.40 -6.76
CA LYS A 13 -34.76 35.66 -6.11
C LYS A 13 -36.05 36.48 -6.02
N GLU A 14 -35.96 37.75 -5.65
CA GLU A 14 -37.11 38.67 -5.59
C GLU A 14 -37.73 38.90 -6.98
N ASN A 15 -36.92 39.03 -8.02
CA ASN A 15 -37.41 39.16 -9.40
C ASN A 15 -38.15 37.90 -9.89
N ILE A 16 -37.66 36.70 -9.55
CA ILE A 16 -38.32 35.43 -9.91
C ILE A 16 -39.68 35.33 -9.20
N ILE A 17 -39.74 35.70 -7.92
CA ILE A 17 -40.98 35.68 -7.15
C ILE A 17 -41.98 36.70 -7.71
N SER A 18 -41.56 37.93 -8.02
CA SER A 18 -42.45 38.94 -8.60
C SER A 18 -42.98 38.56 -9.98
N GLN A 19 -42.18 37.86 -10.79
CA GLN A 19 -42.61 37.36 -12.10
C GLN A 19 -43.56 36.17 -12.01
N HIS A 20 -43.53 35.40 -10.92
CA HIS A 20 -44.51 34.34 -10.65
C HIS A 20 -45.81 34.86 -10.04
N SER A 21 -45.76 35.85 -9.13
CA SER A 21 -46.97 36.40 -8.50
C SER A 21 -47.82 37.28 -9.43
N GLN A 22 -47.28 37.73 -10.57
CA GLN A 22 -48.05 38.46 -11.59
C GLN A 22 -48.75 37.56 -12.62
N ARG A 23 -48.65 36.23 -12.51
CA ARG A 23 -49.24 35.27 -13.47
C ARG A 23 -50.65 34.76 -13.11
N ASP A 24 -51.23 35.17 -11.99
CA ASP A 24 -52.52 34.66 -11.51
C ASP A 24 -53.76 35.29 -12.18
N SER A 25 -53.60 36.03 -13.28
CA SER A 25 -54.74 36.66 -13.97
C SER A 25 -54.60 36.71 -15.49
N ILE A 26 -54.41 35.56 -16.16
CA ILE A 26 -54.65 35.44 -17.62
C ILE A 26 -55.33 34.08 -17.91
N PRO A 27 -56.42 34.03 -18.69
CA PRO A 27 -57.18 32.80 -18.95
C PRO A 27 -56.39 31.77 -19.77
N GLU A 28 -56.79 30.51 -19.62
CA GLU A 28 -56.35 29.35 -20.41
C GLU A 28 -56.37 29.62 -21.93
N THR A 29 -55.21 29.85 -22.51
CA THR A 29 -54.90 29.43 -23.89
C THR A 29 -53.49 28.87 -23.94
N LEU A 30 -53.42 27.54 -23.92
CA LEU A 30 -52.31 26.75 -24.43
C LEU A 30 -52.01 27.15 -25.87
N GLU A 31 -50.87 27.77 -26.11
CA GLU A 31 -50.16 27.67 -27.40
C GLU A 31 -48.64 27.81 -27.18
N ASN A 32 -47.96 26.67 -27.38
CA ASN A 32 -46.63 26.53 -27.98
C ASN A 32 -45.36 26.90 -27.17
N GLY A 33 -44.91 25.92 -26.36
CA GLY A 33 -43.68 25.18 -26.70
C GLY A 33 -42.30 25.65 -26.20
N ILE A 34 -42.16 26.83 -25.60
CA ILE A 34 -40.80 27.38 -25.31
C ILE A 34 -40.37 27.20 -23.84
N ILE A 35 -41.31 27.19 -22.89
CA ILE A 35 -40.98 27.19 -21.46
C ILE A 35 -40.43 25.84 -20.97
N PHE A 36 -40.81 24.73 -21.62
CA PHE A 36 -40.32 23.38 -21.29
C PHE A 36 -38.90 23.09 -21.83
N GLY A 37 -38.48 23.74 -22.92
CA GLY A 37 -37.16 23.53 -23.52
C GLY A 37 -36.02 24.21 -22.75
N VAL A 38 -36.24 25.46 -22.30
CA VAL A 38 -35.21 26.26 -21.61
C VAL A 38 -34.91 25.74 -20.21
N GLN A 39 -35.90 25.21 -19.48
CA GLN A 39 -35.69 24.61 -18.16
C GLN A 39 -34.89 23.31 -18.24
N ASN A 40 -35.13 22.48 -19.27
CA ASN A 40 -34.37 21.25 -19.49
C ASN A 40 -32.93 21.53 -19.94
N GLU A 41 -32.70 22.54 -20.77
CA GLU A 41 -31.35 22.91 -21.21
C GLU A 41 -30.50 23.48 -20.05
N PHE A 42 -31.08 24.35 -19.21
CA PHE A 42 -30.38 24.87 -18.04
C PHE A 42 -30.11 23.78 -16.99
N ALA A 43 -31.08 22.90 -16.72
CA ALA A 43 -30.88 21.74 -15.85
C ALA A 43 -29.79 20.81 -16.39
N PHE A 44 -29.75 20.60 -17.71
CA PHE A 44 -28.71 19.82 -18.37
C PHE A 44 -27.32 20.44 -18.26
N GLN A 45 -27.19 21.75 -18.42
CA GLN A 45 -25.92 22.46 -18.24
C GLN A 45 -25.41 22.40 -16.79
N LEU A 46 -26.32 22.54 -15.82
CA LEU A 46 -25.98 22.40 -14.39
C LEU A 46 -25.51 20.98 -14.06
N LEU A 47 -26.21 19.98 -14.56
CA LEU A 47 -25.84 18.58 -14.43
C LEU A 47 -24.49 18.27 -15.06
N GLN A 48 -24.27 18.72 -16.30
CA GLN A 48 -23.01 18.55 -17.01
C GLN A 48 -21.86 19.18 -16.22
N GLY A 49 -22.05 20.40 -15.70
CA GLY A 49 -21.09 21.07 -14.83
C GLY A 49 -20.79 20.24 -13.57
N HIS A 50 -21.82 19.75 -12.90
CA HIS A 50 -21.66 18.95 -11.68
C HIS A 50 -20.93 17.62 -11.93
N ILE A 51 -21.28 16.88 -12.99
CA ILE A 51 -20.59 15.65 -13.39
C ILE A 51 -19.13 15.94 -13.76
N GLN A 52 -18.89 17.01 -14.52
CA GLN A 52 -17.56 17.42 -14.92
C GLN A 52 -16.70 17.81 -13.72
N ASP A 53 -17.25 18.56 -12.77
CA ASP A 53 -16.54 19.00 -11.56
C ASP A 53 -16.21 17.80 -10.66
N LEU A 54 -17.17 16.90 -10.46
CA LEU A 54 -16.98 15.69 -9.68
C LEU A 54 -15.88 14.80 -10.29
N ILE A 55 -15.94 14.56 -11.61
CA ILE A 55 -14.96 13.72 -12.30
C ILE A 55 -13.59 14.39 -12.33
N SER A 56 -13.53 15.70 -12.52
CA SER A 56 -12.27 16.46 -12.44
C SER A 56 -11.66 16.35 -11.04
N HIS A 57 -12.47 16.52 -9.99
CA HIS A 57 -12.03 16.34 -8.61
C HIS A 57 -11.54 14.92 -8.34
N GLY A 58 -12.26 13.91 -8.84
CA GLY A 58 -11.87 12.51 -8.79
C GLY A 58 -10.51 12.27 -9.43
N ILE A 59 -10.30 12.76 -10.66
CA ILE A 59 -9.04 12.63 -11.40
C ILE A 59 -7.88 13.31 -10.66
N ASP A 60 -8.09 14.49 -10.09
CA ASP A 60 -7.06 15.18 -9.31
C ASP A 60 -6.78 14.49 -7.97
N GLY A 61 -7.77 13.83 -7.38
CA GLY A 61 -7.58 12.90 -6.26
C GLY A 61 -6.70 11.71 -6.66
N VAL A 62 -6.98 11.09 -7.82
CA VAL A 62 -6.17 10.00 -8.38
C VAL A 62 -4.71 10.43 -8.58
N LYS A 63 -4.46 11.61 -9.15
CA LYS A 63 -3.09 12.14 -9.32
C LYS A 63 -2.37 12.29 -7.98
N ARG A 64 -3.01 12.91 -6.99
CA ARG A 64 -2.44 13.07 -5.65
C ARG A 64 -2.11 11.73 -4.98
N LEU A 65 -3.00 10.74 -5.10
CA LEU A 65 -2.72 9.39 -4.62
C LEU A 65 -1.57 8.74 -5.38
N ASN A 66 -1.50 8.96 -6.70
CA ASN A 66 -0.43 8.44 -7.55
C ASN A 66 0.95 8.99 -7.19
N ASP A 67 1.04 10.28 -6.87
CA ASP A 67 2.29 10.95 -6.48
C ASP A 67 2.74 10.51 -5.07
N ASN A 68 1.79 10.16 -4.20
CA ASN A 68 2.07 9.72 -2.84
C ASN A 68 2.66 8.31 -2.76
N PHE A 69 2.59 7.48 -3.80
CA PHE A 69 3.15 6.12 -3.77
C PHE A 69 4.65 6.09 -3.49
N ASP A 70 5.41 7.06 -4.01
CA ASP A 70 6.87 7.10 -3.81
C ASP A 70 7.21 7.42 -2.35
N ASN A 71 6.51 8.40 -1.77
CA ASN A 71 6.64 8.74 -0.36
C ASN A 71 6.26 7.56 0.55
N LEU A 72 5.16 6.88 0.23
CA LEU A 72 4.75 5.66 0.93
C LEU A 72 5.81 4.57 0.82
N ASN A 73 6.39 4.35 -0.37
CA ASN A 73 7.46 3.38 -0.55
C ASN A 73 8.66 3.71 0.35
N SER A 74 9.11 4.97 0.39
CA SER A 74 10.21 5.39 1.27
C SER A 74 9.90 5.15 2.76
N LYS A 75 8.67 5.44 3.20
CA LYS A 75 8.23 5.16 4.58
C LYS A 75 8.23 3.67 4.89
N LEU A 76 7.69 2.84 4.00
CA LEU A 76 7.69 1.38 4.17
C LEU A 76 9.12 0.84 4.25
N GLU A 77 10.02 1.31 3.39
CA GLU A 77 11.42 0.90 3.40
C GLU A 77 12.12 1.23 4.72
N TYR A 78 11.85 2.40 5.29
CA TYR A 78 12.38 2.78 6.59
C TYR A 78 11.89 1.86 7.71
N VAL A 79 10.59 1.57 7.75
CA VAL A 79 9.97 0.69 8.76
C VAL A 79 10.43 -0.76 8.61
N ILE A 80 10.61 -1.25 7.37
CA ILE A 80 11.19 -2.57 7.07
C ILE A 80 12.62 -2.66 7.61
N LYS A 81 13.47 -1.63 7.39
CA LYS A 81 14.84 -1.59 7.92
C LYS A 81 14.88 -1.62 9.46
N LYS A 82 13.90 -1.00 10.11
CA LYS A 82 13.71 -1.05 11.57
C LYS A 82 13.17 -2.37 12.10
N LYS A 83 12.87 -3.35 11.22
CA LYS A 83 12.32 -4.66 11.57
C LYS A 83 10.92 -4.59 12.21
N GLU A 84 10.19 -3.50 12.00
CA GLU A 84 8.83 -3.29 12.52
C GLU A 84 7.76 -3.87 11.57
N PHE A 85 7.85 -5.16 11.26
CA PHE A 85 7.09 -5.83 10.21
C PHE A 85 5.56 -5.73 10.34
N SER A 86 5.04 -5.76 11.58
CA SER A 86 3.61 -5.56 11.86
C SER A 86 3.11 -4.19 11.36
N LYS A 87 3.89 -3.13 11.57
CA LYS A 87 3.53 -1.79 11.13
C LYS A 87 3.55 -1.66 9.61
N VAL A 88 4.47 -2.37 8.94
CA VAL A 88 4.52 -2.42 7.46
C VAL A 88 3.23 -3.00 6.91
N LYS A 89 2.76 -4.16 7.43
CA LYS A 89 1.49 -4.77 6.99
C LYS A 89 0.32 -3.81 7.18
N LYS A 90 0.19 -3.21 8.37
CA LYS A 90 -0.86 -2.24 8.67
C LYS A 90 -0.83 -1.01 7.75
N LEU A 91 0.35 -0.50 7.43
CA LEU A 91 0.50 0.64 6.52
C LEU A 91 0.09 0.28 5.10
N ILE A 92 0.46 -0.89 4.58
CA ILE A 92 0.03 -1.35 3.25
C ILE A 92 -1.50 -1.47 3.21
N GLU A 93 -2.09 -2.12 4.20
CA GLU A 93 -3.53 -2.34 4.31
C GLU A 93 -4.30 -1.02 4.39
N MET A 94 -3.92 -0.12 5.31
CA MET A 94 -4.57 1.18 5.49
C MET A 94 -4.55 2.02 4.21
N ASN A 95 -3.42 2.05 3.48
CA ASN A 95 -3.34 2.79 2.22
C ASN A 95 -4.20 2.14 1.12
N SER A 96 -4.22 0.81 1.05
CA SER A 96 -5.09 0.10 0.11
C SER A 96 -6.56 0.40 0.39
N THR A 97 -6.98 0.37 1.65
CA THR A 97 -8.34 0.72 2.06
C THR A 97 -8.68 2.16 1.71
N GLN A 98 -7.79 3.12 2.02
CA GLN A 98 -8.02 4.54 1.69
C GLN A 98 -8.26 4.77 0.20
N ILE A 99 -7.46 4.14 -0.66
CA ILE A 99 -7.61 4.24 -2.12
C ILE A 99 -8.92 3.60 -2.58
N GLN A 100 -9.26 2.42 -2.07
CA GLN A 100 -10.50 1.73 -2.42
C GLN A 100 -11.75 2.51 -1.96
N THR A 101 -11.73 3.06 -0.74
CA THR A 101 -12.81 3.90 -0.21
C THR A 101 -12.95 5.17 -1.04
N PHE A 102 -11.84 5.80 -1.44
CA PHE A 102 -11.88 6.97 -2.32
C PHE A 102 -12.55 6.67 -3.67
N ILE A 103 -12.18 5.54 -4.31
CA ILE A 103 -12.78 5.10 -5.57
C ILE A 103 -14.28 4.85 -5.38
N ALA A 104 -14.65 4.03 -4.40
CA ALA A 104 -16.04 3.65 -4.15
C ALA A 104 -16.94 4.86 -3.83
N GLU A 105 -16.43 5.81 -3.05
CA GLU A 105 -17.18 7.03 -2.73
C GLU A 105 -17.38 7.91 -3.97
N THR A 106 -16.34 8.04 -4.81
CA THR A 106 -16.45 8.79 -6.07
C THR A 106 -17.45 8.12 -7.03
N GLU A 107 -17.42 6.79 -7.15
CA GLU A 107 -18.38 6.04 -7.96
C GLU A 107 -19.82 6.19 -7.44
N ARG A 108 -20.02 6.11 -6.12
CA ARG A 108 -21.34 6.32 -5.50
C ARG A 108 -21.89 7.72 -5.78
N GLN A 109 -21.02 8.74 -5.78
CA GLN A 109 -21.42 10.10 -6.11
C GLN A 109 -21.77 10.25 -7.60
N ILE A 110 -21.00 9.63 -8.50
CA ILE A 110 -21.30 9.57 -9.94
C ILE A 110 -22.66 8.90 -10.18
N GLU A 111 -22.87 7.72 -9.62
CA GLU A 111 -24.11 6.96 -9.74
C GLU A 111 -25.30 7.71 -9.12
N GLY A 112 -25.09 8.38 -8.00
CA GLY A 112 -26.11 9.19 -7.35
C GLY A 112 -26.57 10.39 -8.19
N ILE A 113 -25.71 10.95 -9.04
CA ILE A 113 -26.06 12.02 -9.97
C ILE A 113 -26.79 11.44 -11.18
N ILE A 114 -26.25 10.38 -11.79
CA ILE A 114 -26.84 9.75 -12.98
C ILE A 114 -28.20 9.12 -12.67
N GLY A 115 -28.34 8.45 -11.53
CA GLY A 115 -29.56 7.71 -11.15
C GLY A 115 -30.73 8.59 -10.68
N LYS A 116 -30.46 9.84 -10.27
CA LYS A 116 -31.52 10.79 -9.85
C LYS A 116 -32.20 11.47 -11.03
N GLU A 117 -31.60 11.42 -12.21
CA GLU A 117 -32.01 12.27 -13.32
C GLU A 117 -32.55 11.44 -14.47
N LYS A 118 -33.89 11.40 -14.57
CA LYS A 118 -34.64 10.93 -15.75
C LYS A 118 -34.36 11.76 -17.03
N ILE A 119 -33.42 12.71 -16.96
CA ILE A 119 -33.06 13.66 -18.01
C ILE A 119 -32.30 12.96 -19.16
N PHE A 120 -31.71 11.78 -18.89
CA PHE A 120 -30.97 10.99 -19.89
C PHE A 120 -31.78 9.90 -20.60
N GLU A 121 -33.12 10.00 -20.63
CA GLU A 121 -33.93 9.10 -21.46
C GLU A 121 -33.53 9.18 -22.95
N ASP A 122 -32.96 10.31 -23.39
CA ASP A 122 -32.35 10.49 -24.70
C ASP A 122 -30.86 10.05 -24.71
N ASN A 123 -30.60 8.86 -25.23
CA ASN A 123 -29.27 8.22 -25.30
C ASN A 123 -28.18 9.10 -25.97
N ASN A 124 -28.54 10.00 -26.88
CA ASN A 124 -27.56 10.82 -27.60
C ASN A 124 -26.87 11.88 -26.72
N LEU A 125 -27.62 12.54 -25.83
CA LEU A 125 -27.07 13.59 -24.96
C LEU A 125 -26.16 13.00 -23.88
N PHE A 126 -26.53 11.87 -23.30
CA PHE A 126 -25.68 11.13 -22.36
C PHE A 126 -24.34 10.71 -23.01
N ASN A 127 -24.42 10.16 -24.23
CA ASN A 127 -23.24 9.71 -24.97
C ASN A 127 -22.29 10.86 -25.35
N LEU A 128 -22.81 12.05 -25.62
CA LEU A 128 -22.01 13.21 -26.01
C LEU A 128 -21.37 13.93 -24.81
N TYR A 129 -22.10 14.08 -23.71
CA TYR A 129 -21.70 15.01 -22.63
C TYR A 129 -21.28 14.34 -21.34
N VAL A 130 -21.71 13.10 -21.06
CA VAL A 130 -21.39 12.39 -19.80
C VAL A 130 -20.42 11.25 -20.04
N ARG A 131 -20.68 10.44 -21.06
CA ARG A 131 -19.85 9.26 -21.39
C ARG A 131 -18.35 9.56 -21.57
N PRO A 132 -17.92 10.66 -22.21
CA PRO A 132 -16.50 10.96 -22.32
C PRO A 132 -15.82 11.17 -20.97
N TYR A 133 -16.50 11.82 -20.01
CA TYR A 133 -15.97 12.03 -18.66
C TYR A 133 -15.96 10.73 -17.86
N LEU A 134 -17.01 9.92 -17.96
CA LEU A 134 -17.05 8.58 -17.34
C LEU A 134 -15.93 7.68 -17.84
N ASN A 135 -15.65 7.69 -19.15
CA ASN A 135 -14.55 6.94 -19.72
C ASN A 135 -13.20 7.41 -19.15
N LYS A 136 -12.96 8.73 -19.10
CA LYS A 136 -11.73 9.29 -18.48
C LYS A 136 -11.59 8.92 -17.01
N TRP A 137 -12.69 8.92 -16.26
CA TRP A 137 -12.69 8.45 -14.87
C TRP A 137 -12.33 6.97 -14.80
N ASN A 138 -12.97 6.12 -15.60
CA ASN A 138 -12.71 4.69 -15.62
C ASN A 138 -11.25 4.38 -16.00
N ASP A 139 -10.70 5.05 -17.00
CA ASP A 139 -9.29 4.91 -17.38
C ASP A 139 -8.36 5.30 -16.22
N SER A 140 -8.65 6.43 -15.56
CA SER A 140 -7.85 6.91 -14.41
C SER A 140 -7.94 5.97 -13.22
N LYS A 141 -9.14 5.45 -12.93
CA LYS A 141 -9.42 4.47 -11.88
C LYS A 141 -8.68 3.17 -12.13
N GLU A 142 -8.76 2.61 -13.34
CA GLU A 142 -8.07 1.38 -13.72
C GLU A 142 -6.55 1.53 -13.59
N LEU A 143 -5.99 2.67 -14.00
CA LEU A 143 -4.56 2.96 -13.81
C LEU A 143 -4.19 2.97 -12.31
N LEU A 144 -5.00 3.61 -11.46
CA LEU A 144 -4.76 3.65 -10.02
C LEU A 144 -4.85 2.26 -9.38
N ILE A 145 -5.86 1.46 -9.73
CA ILE A 145 -6.03 0.09 -9.24
C ILE A 145 -4.83 -0.78 -9.65
N ASN A 146 -4.40 -0.69 -10.91
CA ASN A 146 -3.25 -1.44 -11.39
C ASN A 146 -1.95 -1.02 -10.68
N LYS A 147 -1.73 0.29 -10.49
CA LYS A 147 -0.57 0.79 -9.74
C LYS A 147 -0.60 0.33 -8.29
N LEU A 148 -1.76 0.38 -7.62
CA LEU A 148 -1.96 -0.13 -6.27
C LEU A 148 -1.64 -1.62 -6.18
N ARG A 149 -2.16 -2.44 -7.10
CA ARG A 149 -1.90 -3.89 -7.14
C ARG A 149 -0.40 -4.19 -7.27
N ILE A 150 0.29 -3.49 -8.17
CA ILE A 150 1.74 -3.63 -8.36
C ILE A 150 2.48 -3.18 -7.08
N PHE A 151 2.08 -2.06 -6.49
CA PHE A 151 2.67 -1.52 -5.28
C PHE A 151 2.56 -2.47 -4.09
N VAL A 152 1.36 -3.01 -3.82
CA VAL A 152 1.11 -3.98 -2.74
C VAL A 152 1.98 -5.21 -2.94
N LYS A 153 1.92 -5.83 -4.11
CA LYS A 153 2.70 -7.05 -4.42
C LYS A 153 4.19 -6.84 -4.23
N LYS A 154 4.74 -5.72 -4.73
CA LYS A 154 6.17 -5.39 -4.61
C LYS A 154 6.59 -5.22 -3.14
N ASN A 155 5.78 -4.53 -2.35
CA ASN A 155 6.09 -4.25 -0.95
C ASN A 155 5.91 -5.49 -0.06
N GLU A 156 4.89 -6.30 -0.31
CA GLU A 156 4.72 -7.60 0.34
C GLU A 156 5.91 -8.52 0.07
N ASP A 157 6.32 -8.67 -1.19
CA ASP A 157 7.49 -9.49 -1.53
C ASP A 157 8.76 -9.00 -0.83
N LYS A 158 8.95 -7.68 -0.71
CA LYS A 158 10.07 -7.08 0.00
C LYS A 158 9.99 -7.33 1.51
N LEU A 159 8.79 -7.20 2.08
CA LEU A 159 8.51 -7.47 3.49
C LEU A 159 8.83 -8.94 3.83
N TYR A 160 8.28 -9.88 3.07
CA TYR A 160 8.48 -11.31 3.31
C TYR A 160 9.94 -11.72 3.18
N LEU A 161 10.64 -11.24 2.14
CA LEU A 161 12.07 -11.49 2.01
C LEU A 161 12.86 -10.95 3.22
N SER A 162 12.50 -9.77 3.72
CA SER A 162 13.16 -9.15 4.88
C SER A 162 12.87 -9.92 6.17
N GLN A 163 11.64 -10.41 6.36
CA GLN A 163 11.25 -11.26 7.49
C GLN A 163 12.01 -12.59 7.47
N VAL A 164 12.07 -13.25 6.31
CA VAL A 164 12.82 -14.50 6.14
C VAL A 164 14.31 -14.31 6.47
N LYS A 165 14.93 -13.24 5.94
CA LYS A 165 16.32 -12.91 6.25
C LYS A 165 16.54 -12.66 7.75
N TYR A 166 15.65 -11.88 8.38
CA TYR A 166 15.71 -11.62 9.80
C TYR A 166 15.60 -12.89 10.65
N TYR A 167 14.62 -13.75 10.38
CA TYR A 167 14.46 -14.99 11.14
C TYR A 167 15.59 -15.98 10.90
N LEU A 168 16.17 -16.02 9.70
CA LEU A 168 17.39 -16.80 9.44
C LEU A 168 18.63 -16.24 10.14
N GLU A 169 18.72 -14.92 10.34
CA GLU A 169 19.79 -14.34 11.14
C GLU A 169 19.68 -14.71 12.62
N VAL A 170 18.45 -14.78 13.13
CA VAL A 170 18.16 -15.11 14.54
C VAL A 170 18.24 -16.61 14.81
N SER A 171 17.77 -17.45 13.88
CA SER A 171 17.74 -18.91 14.00
C SER A 171 18.11 -19.58 12.68
N ASN A 172 19.30 -20.18 12.63
CA ASN A 172 19.77 -20.97 11.49
C ASN A 172 20.26 -22.35 11.97
N PRO A 173 19.63 -23.47 11.58
CA PRO A 173 18.49 -23.60 10.66
C PRO A 173 17.13 -23.24 11.31
N ILE A 174 16.12 -22.94 10.50
CA ILE A 174 14.73 -22.75 10.96
C ILE A 174 13.77 -23.70 10.25
N LYS A 175 12.89 -24.36 11.01
CA LYS A 175 11.82 -25.21 10.45
C LYS A 175 10.80 -24.36 9.68
N LEU A 176 10.34 -24.85 8.54
CA LEU A 176 9.40 -24.12 7.69
C LEU A 176 8.06 -23.86 8.37
N ASP A 177 7.55 -24.79 9.17
CA ASP A 177 6.30 -24.63 9.94
C ASP A 177 6.39 -23.54 11.00
N LEU A 178 7.57 -23.36 11.58
CA LEU A 178 7.81 -22.31 12.57
C LEU A 178 7.90 -20.94 11.88
N LEU A 179 8.62 -20.89 10.76
CA LEU A 179 8.75 -19.69 9.95
C LEU A 179 7.40 -19.23 9.37
N SER A 180 6.58 -20.18 8.90
CA SER A 180 5.24 -19.92 8.38
C SER A 180 4.33 -19.32 9.46
N SER A 181 4.40 -19.86 10.68
CA SER A 181 3.68 -19.35 11.85
C SER A 181 4.09 -17.91 12.20
N TYR A 182 5.40 -17.62 12.25
CA TYR A 182 5.90 -16.28 12.58
C TYR A 182 5.60 -15.22 11.53
N ILE A 183 5.54 -15.60 10.26
CA ILE A 183 5.23 -14.68 9.16
C ILE A 183 3.71 -14.61 8.89
N SER A 184 2.95 -15.59 9.40
CA SER A 184 1.52 -15.80 9.18
C SER A 184 1.21 -16.00 7.70
N ILE A 185 1.89 -16.96 7.07
CA ILE A 185 1.60 -17.44 5.70
C ILE A 185 1.47 -18.96 5.76
N ASP A 186 0.67 -19.51 4.86
CA ASP A 186 0.61 -20.96 4.64
C ASP A 186 1.98 -21.57 4.27
N VAL A 187 2.24 -22.81 4.71
CA VAL A 187 3.53 -23.46 4.51
C VAL A 187 3.84 -23.70 3.04
N ASP A 188 2.86 -24.06 2.23
CA ASP A 188 3.06 -24.35 0.80
C ASP A 188 3.34 -23.06 0.03
N GLN A 189 2.59 -21.99 0.34
CA GLN A 189 2.85 -20.67 -0.21
C GLN A 189 4.24 -20.13 0.19
N LEU A 190 4.66 -20.38 1.42
CA LEU A 190 5.99 -20.02 1.90
C LEU A 190 7.07 -20.79 1.12
N LYS A 191 6.91 -22.11 0.94
CA LYS A 191 7.83 -22.95 0.16
C LYS A 191 8.00 -22.41 -1.26
N GLU A 192 6.90 -22.10 -1.95
CA GLU A 192 6.94 -21.54 -3.32
C GLU A 192 7.68 -20.18 -3.36
N ARG A 193 7.44 -19.29 -2.39
CA ARG A 193 8.15 -18.00 -2.29
C ARG A 193 9.64 -18.20 -2.02
N LEU A 194 10.00 -19.11 -1.12
CA LEU A 194 11.40 -19.40 -0.77
C LEU A 194 12.17 -19.95 -1.96
N VAL A 195 11.61 -20.93 -2.69
CA VAL A 195 12.23 -21.46 -3.92
C VAL A 195 12.50 -20.34 -4.91
N ARG A 196 11.51 -19.48 -5.18
CA ARG A 196 11.69 -18.32 -6.07
C ARG A 196 12.76 -17.33 -5.58
N TYR A 197 12.89 -17.13 -4.27
CA TYR A 197 13.92 -16.24 -3.72
C TYR A 197 15.33 -16.83 -3.83
N ILE A 198 15.46 -18.16 -3.68
CA ILE A 198 16.72 -18.89 -3.83
C ILE A 198 17.14 -18.91 -5.29
N GLU A 199 16.26 -19.30 -6.21
CA GLU A 199 16.53 -19.34 -7.66
C GLU A 199 16.92 -17.98 -8.23
N LYS A 200 16.32 -16.90 -7.72
CA LYS A 200 16.64 -15.52 -8.14
C LYS A 200 17.86 -14.94 -7.42
N ASN A 201 18.62 -15.74 -6.68
CA ASN A 201 19.79 -15.32 -5.88
C ASN A 201 19.47 -14.17 -4.90
N LYS A 202 18.21 -14.00 -4.47
CA LYS A 202 17.80 -12.97 -3.49
C LYS A 202 18.01 -13.42 -2.05
N LEU A 203 18.08 -14.74 -1.84
CA LEU A 203 18.26 -15.41 -0.57
C LEU A 203 19.36 -16.48 -0.70
N ASN A 204 20.46 -16.32 0.05
CA ASN A 204 21.51 -17.33 0.11
C ASN A 204 21.17 -18.40 1.17
N ALA A 205 20.28 -19.32 0.79
CA ALA A 205 19.80 -20.39 1.65
C ALA A 205 19.45 -21.65 0.83
N LYS A 206 19.36 -22.79 1.52
CA LYS A 206 18.90 -24.06 0.96
C LYS A 206 17.80 -24.64 1.85
N ILE A 207 16.81 -25.27 1.23
CA ILE A 207 15.80 -26.05 1.93
C ILE A 207 16.30 -27.49 2.05
N ALA A 208 16.37 -28.02 3.27
CA ALA A 208 16.74 -29.40 3.56
C ALA A 208 15.86 -29.96 4.68
N LYS A 209 15.23 -31.12 4.47
CA LYS A 209 14.39 -31.82 5.46
C LYS A 209 13.42 -30.88 6.19
N ASP A 210 12.62 -30.13 5.42
CA ASP A 210 11.64 -29.14 5.90
C ASP A 210 12.20 -28.01 6.77
N SER A 211 13.50 -27.74 6.67
CA SER A 211 14.16 -26.60 7.30
C SER A 211 14.83 -25.71 6.25
N LEU A 212 14.74 -24.41 6.46
CA LEU A 212 15.46 -23.40 5.70
C LEU A 212 16.80 -23.14 6.40
N ILE A 213 17.89 -23.28 5.65
CA ILE A 213 19.25 -23.17 6.15
C ILE A 213 19.96 -22.09 5.37
N SER A 214 20.40 -21.02 6.03
CA SER A 214 21.23 -20.01 5.39
C SER A 214 22.64 -20.55 5.16
N GLN A 215 23.12 -20.44 3.93
CA GLN A 215 24.50 -20.77 3.55
C GLN A 215 25.42 -19.58 3.83
N LYS A 216 25.33 -18.98 5.02
CA LYS A 216 26.42 -18.11 5.47
C LYS A 216 27.67 -18.98 5.43
N ILE A 217 28.62 -18.63 4.57
CA ILE A 217 29.99 -19.09 4.69
C ILE A 217 30.34 -18.90 6.17
N GLU A 218 30.96 -19.89 6.81
CA GLU A 218 31.38 -19.90 8.22
C GLU A 218 32.39 -18.77 8.57
N SER A 219 32.41 -17.66 7.82
CA SER A 219 33.37 -16.56 7.91
C SER A 219 32.99 -15.48 8.91
N ASP A 220 31.75 -15.43 9.42
CA ASP A 220 31.33 -14.47 10.45
C ASP A 220 30.70 -15.19 11.65
N ILE A 221 31.46 -16.06 12.30
CA ILE A 221 31.29 -16.25 13.74
C ILE A 221 31.64 -14.90 14.35
N SER A 222 30.68 -14.26 15.02
CA SER A 222 30.93 -13.07 15.83
C SER A 222 32.15 -13.34 16.71
N LYS A 223 33.28 -12.69 16.39
CA LYS A 223 34.55 -12.77 17.16
C LYS A 223 34.41 -12.42 18.65
N ASN A 224 33.21 -12.04 19.11
CA ASN A 224 32.92 -11.61 20.45
C ASN A 224 32.56 -12.75 21.43
N ASP A 225 32.26 -13.96 20.96
CA ASP A 225 31.81 -15.07 21.84
C ASP A 225 32.83 -16.19 22.03
N LEU A 226 34.01 -16.09 21.41
CA LEU A 226 35.12 -17.04 21.58
C LEU A 226 36.11 -16.49 22.60
N HIS A 227 36.02 -16.99 23.84
CA HIS A 227 36.99 -16.66 24.87
C HIS A 227 38.15 -17.66 24.85
N PHE A 228 39.33 -17.19 24.44
CA PHE A 228 40.58 -17.94 24.53
C PHE A 228 41.28 -17.64 25.85
N PHE A 229 41.43 -18.66 26.68
CA PHE A 229 42.15 -18.57 27.94
C PHE A 229 43.52 -19.22 27.80
N LYS A 230 44.56 -18.44 28.11
CA LYS A 230 45.94 -18.91 28.21
C LYS A 230 46.38 -18.83 29.67
N ASP A 231 46.77 -19.95 30.24
CA ASP A 231 47.41 -20.01 31.56
C ASP A 231 48.83 -20.57 31.40
N ILE A 232 49.82 -19.79 31.87
CA ILE A 232 51.23 -20.18 31.85
C ILE A 232 51.67 -20.36 33.30
N LYS A 233 52.06 -21.57 33.66
CA LYS A 233 52.56 -21.89 35.00
C LYS A 233 53.98 -22.41 34.92
N THR A 234 54.87 -21.85 35.72
CA THR A 234 56.23 -22.36 35.89
C THR A 234 56.31 -23.10 37.21
N VAL A 235 56.68 -24.38 37.18
CA VAL A 235 56.90 -25.21 38.38
C VAL A 235 58.24 -25.92 38.24
N GLY A 236 59.21 -25.55 39.07
CA GLY A 236 60.59 -26.03 38.96
C GLY A 236 61.21 -25.64 37.61
N ASN A 237 61.81 -26.61 36.91
CA ASN A 237 62.38 -26.43 35.56
C ASN A 237 61.39 -26.72 34.43
N LYS A 238 60.08 -26.65 34.69
CA LYS A 238 59.05 -26.92 33.68
C LYS A 238 58.13 -25.72 33.49
N ILE A 239 57.86 -25.38 32.24
CA ILE A 239 56.84 -24.42 31.83
C ILE A 239 55.63 -25.21 31.32
N TYR A 240 54.48 -24.97 31.93
CA TYR A 240 53.18 -25.49 31.53
C TYR A 240 52.41 -24.42 30.78
N LEU A 241 51.94 -24.74 29.59
CA LEU A 241 51.09 -23.90 28.75
C LEU A 241 49.73 -24.58 28.63
N HIS A 242 48.71 -23.96 29.22
CA HIS A 242 47.33 -24.41 29.14
C HIS A 242 46.55 -23.46 28.23
N PHE A 243 45.96 -24.02 27.17
CA PHE A 243 45.12 -23.28 26.25
C PHE A 243 43.71 -23.88 26.29
N LYS A 244 42.76 -23.08 26.79
CA LYS A 244 41.36 -23.45 26.88
C LYS A 244 40.54 -22.53 26.00
N LEU A 245 39.70 -23.12 25.15
CA LEU A 245 38.80 -22.38 24.28
C LEU A 245 37.38 -22.59 24.79
N ASN A 246 36.78 -21.54 25.36
CA ASN A 246 35.41 -21.63 25.83
C ASN A 246 34.48 -21.44 24.63
N ASN A 247 33.79 -22.52 24.24
CA ASN A 247 32.88 -22.52 23.11
C ASN A 247 31.44 -22.75 23.62
N PRO A 248 30.50 -21.80 23.40
CA PRO A 248 29.10 -21.99 23.77
C PRO A 248 28.33 -22.93 22.82
N THR A 249 28.96 -23.45 21.76
CA THR A 249 28.34 -24.39 20.80
C THR A 249 28.52 -25.86 21.21
N ASN A 250 27.63 -26.74 20.74
CA ASN A 250 27.64 -28.19 21.00
C ASN A 250 28.80 -28.97 20.32
N PHE A 251 29.84 -28.28 19.83
CA PHE A 251 30.99 -28.90 19.19
C PHE A 251 32.03 -29.29 20.25
N ASN A 252 32.52 -30.54 20.18
CA ASN A 252 33.41 -31.11 21.18
C ASN A 252 34.87 -30.72 20.86
N PHE A 253 35.41 -29.69 21.53
CA PHE A 253 36.82 -29.29 21.42
C PHE A 253 37.65 -29.90 22.56
N LYS A 254 38.87 -30.33 22.26
CA LYS A 254 39.83 -30.79 23.28
C LYS A 254 40.73 -29.62 23.71
N ASP A 255 40.84 -29.41 25.01
CA ASP A 255 41.81 -28.46 25.58
C ASP A 255 43.24 -28.90 25.23
N ILE A 256 44.11 -27.93 24.93
CA ILE A 256 45.52 -28.19 24.60
C ILE A 256 46.37 -27.88 25.82
N GLN A 257 47.09 -28.87 26.31
CA GLN A 257 48.10 -28.71 27.35
C GLN A 257 49.47 -29.12 26.80
N MET A 258 50.45 -28.22 26.91
CA MET A 258 51.84 -28.48 26.57
C MET A 258 52.73 -28.26 27.79
N SER A 259 53.74 -29.10 27.95
CA SER A 259 54.78 -28.91 28.97
C SER A 259 56.15 -28.89 28.30
N LEU A 260 56.92 -27.81 28.53
CA LEU A 260 58.32 -27.74 28.16
C LEU A 260 59.18 -27.92 29.41
N LYS A 261 60.21 -28.76 29.30
CA LYS A 261 61.25 -28.92 30.31
C LYS A 261 62.46 -28.11 29.87
N ILE A 262 62.93 -27.22 30.74
CA ILE A 262 64.18 -26.47 30.61
C ILE A 262 65.31 -27.31 31.21
#